data_AF-A0A1H8PEN0-F1
#
_entry.id   AF-A0A1H8PEN0-F1
#
_cell.length_a   1.000
_cell.length_b   1.000
_cell.length_c   1.000
_cell.angle_alpha   90.00
_cell.angle_beta   90.00
_cell.angle_gamma   90.00
#
_symmetry.space_group_name_H-M   'P 1'
#
loop_
_entity.id
_entity.type
_entity.pdbx_description
1 polymer ?
#
loop_
_entity_poly.entity_id
_entity_poly.type
_entity_poly.pdbx_seq_one_letter_code
_entity_poly.pdbx_strand_id
1 'polypeptide(L)'
;MAGRKHPQPKKAQAILKKVDRLFSAIESAEPLNRPAKYAARKPEFEELVFDYFALRPDERVLVQELATYAGPSLQPGSLSYEMLVKSMRRPPARDQIDRYCQRLVQVLTEWRDATGGKGELSAVAWTARSVPLGGVIVTISESKPRKAMVSRLEDDRVVAELLSTVATAIDGSPEQMLTVPDVIVVKDDRITIVKPLVTRFWLERAAIEDASKLAAEIKAIRRTKRPL
;
A
#
# COMPACT_ATOMS: atom_id res chain seq x y z
N MET A 1 -34.28 -11.81 -4.89
CA MET A 1 -34.11 -12.91 -3.90
C MET A 1 -32.79 -12.83 -3.11
N ALA A 2 -31.73 -12.17 -3.57
CA ALA A 2 -30.42 -12.16 -2.88
C ALA A 2 -30.38 -11.44 -1.51
N GLY A 3 -31.13 -10.35 -1.30
CA GLY A 3 -31.03 -9.55 -0.07
C GLY A 3 -31.61 -10.15 1.22
N ARG A 4 -32.40 -11.24 1.16
CA ARG A 4 -33.05 -11.83 2.35
C ARG A 4 -32.13 -12.71 3.21
N LYS A 5 -31.02 -13.19 2.65
CA LYS A 5 -30.01 -13.99 3.37
C LYS A 5 -28.79 -13.18 3.81
N HIS A 6 -28.82 -11.85 3.64
CA HIS A 6 -27.71 -10.98 4.01
C HIS A 6 -27.67 -10.76 5.53
N PRO A 7 -26.48 -10.75 6.18
CA PRO A 7 -26.35 -10.48 7.62
C PRO A 7 -27.02 -9.18 8.07
N GLN A 8 -27.09 -8.19 7.16
CA GLN A 8 -27.78 -6.92 7.37
C GLN A 8 -28.84 -6.71 6.27
N PRO A 9 -30.05 -7.28 6.40
CA PRO A 9 -31.01 -7.33 5.29
C PRO A 9 -31.60 -5.97 4.93
N LYS A 10 -31.83 -5.10 5.93
CA LYS A 10 -32.32 -3.73 5.70
C LYS A 10 -31.31 -2.89 4.92
N LYS A 11 -30.03 -2.93 5.33
CA LYS A 11 -28.94 -2.21 4.66
C LYS A 11 -28.75 -2.73 3.22
N ALA A 12 -28.71 -4.05 3.05
CA ALA A 12 -28.63 -4.67 1.73
C ALA A 12 -29.77 -4.24 0.79
N GLN A 13 -31.01 -4.22 1.28
CA GLN A 13 -32.14 -3.75 0.47
C GLN A 13 -32.04 -2.27 0.10
N ALA A 14 -31.57 -1.41 1.01
CA ALA A 14 -31.37 0.00 0.72
C ALA A 14 -30.30 0.21 -0.38
N ILE A 15 -29.20 -0.55 -0.30
CA ILE A 15 -28.13 -0.52 -1.31
C ILE A 15 -28.63 -1.00 -2.66
N LEU A 16 -29.33 -2.14 -2.71
CA LEU A 16 -29.90 -2.67 -3.97
C LEU A 16 -30.86 -1.66 -4.61
N LYS A 17 -31.73 -1.01 -3.83
CA LYS A 17 -32.60 0.07 -4.34
C LYS A 17 -31.81 1.25 -4.91
N LYS A 18 -30.65 1.58 -4.32
CA LYS A 18 -29.79 2.64 -4.84
C LYS A 18 -29.10 2.22 -6.14
N VAL A 19 -28.63 0.98 -6.23
CA VAL A 19 -28.08 0.40 -7.46
C VAL A 19 -29.12 0.41 -8.58
N ASP A 20 -30.36 -0.02 -8.32
CA ASP A 20 -31.45 0.00 -9.30
C ASP A 20 -31.69 1.41 -9.84
N ARG A 21 -31.74 2.43 -8.96
CA ARG A 21 -31.91 3.83 -9.37
C ARG A 21 -30.77 4.32 -10.25
N LEU A 22 -29.52 3.95 -9.94
CA LEU A 22 -28.36 4.33 -10.74
C LEU A 22 -28.41 3.68 -12.13
N PHE A 23 -28.76 2.40 -12.21
CA PHE A 23 -28.93 1.72 -13.51
C PHE A 23 -30.08 2.31 -14.31
N SER A 24 -31.25 2.56 -13.71
CA SER A 24 -32.37 3.19 -14.42
C SER A 24 -32.00 4.55 -15.02
N ALA A 25 -31.19 5.36 -14.32
CA ALA A 25 -30.73 6.65 -14.83
C ALA A 25 -29.74 6.53 -16.01
N ILE A 26 -28.99 5.43 -16.09
CA ILE A 26 -28.09 5.11 -17.21
C ILE A 26 -28.92 4.58 -18.38
N GLU A 27 -29.85 3.66 -18.14
CA GLU A 27 -30.72 3.07 -19.15
C GLU A 27 -31.64 4.09 -19.83
N SER A 28 -32.10 5.09 -19.08
CA SER A 28 -32.91 6.20 -19.62
C SER A 28 -32.11 7.16 -20.50
N ALA A 29 -30.78 7.03 -20.56
CA ALA A 29 -29.96 7.81 -21.47
C ALA A 29 -29.92 7.21 -22.88
N GLU A 30 -29.64 8.06 -23.87
CA GLU A 30 -29.39 7.62 -25.24
C GLU A 30 -28.31 6.52 -25.28
N PRO A 31 -28.50 5.45 -26.08
CA PRO A 31 -27.60 4.30 -26.10
C PRO A 31 -26.12 4.64 -26.25
N LEU A 32 -25.79 5.61 -27.11
CA LEU A 32 -24.40 6.06 -27.35
C LEU A 32 -23.76 6.71 -26.12
N ASN A 33 -24.56 7.32 -25.25
CA ASN A 33 -24.10 8.02 -24.05
C ASN A 33 -24.02 7.10 -22.81
N ARG A 34 -24.60 5.89 -22.87
CA ARG A 34 -24.63 4.95 -21.73
C ARG A 34 -23.24 4.55 -21.23
N PRO A 35 -22.26 4.20 -22.09
CA PRO A 35 -20.93 3.82 -21.62
C PRO A 35 -20.24 4.94 -20.83
N ALA A 36 -20.32 6.18 -21.33
CA ALA A 36 -19.74 7.34 -20.66
C ALA A 36 -20.43 7.63 -19.32
N LYS A 37 -21.78 7.55 -19.27
CA LYS A 37 -22.53 7.71 -18.02
C LYS A 37 -22.23 6.62 -17.00
N TYR A 38 -22.07 5.38 -17.45
CA TYR A 38 -21.64 4.28 -16.59
C TYR A 38 -20.23 4.54 -16.04
N ALA A 39 -19.27 4.89 -16.89
CA ALA A 39 -17.90 5.19 -16.46
C ALA A 39 -17.84 6.31 -15.41
N ALA A 40 -18.64 7.38 -15.58
CA ALA A 40 -18.74 8.47 -14.61
C ALA A 40 -19.35 8.06 -13.26
N ARG A 41 -20.19 7.03 -13.24
CA ARG A 41 -20.85 6.50 -12.03
C ARG A 41 -20.15 5.29 -11.43
N LYS A 42 -19.15 4.71 -12.12
CA LYS A 42 -18.43 3.52 -11.70
C LYS A 42 -17.91 3.61 -10.24
N PRO A 43 -17.29 4.72 -9.79
CA PRO A 43 -16.85 4.83 -8.39
C PRO A 43 -18.01 4.73 -7.39
N GLU A 44 -19.20 5.24 -7.73
CA GLU A 44 -20.38 5.14 -6.87
C GLU A 44 -20.90 3.70 -6.78
N PHE A 45 -20.82 2.93 -7.87
CA PHE A 45 -21.13 1.51 -7.83
C PHE A 45 -20.14 0.71 -7.00
N GLU A 46 -18.84 1.00 -7.12
CA GLU A 46 -17.78 0.34 -6.34
C GLU A 46 -18.00 0.54 -4.83
N GLU A 47 -18.31 1.77 -4.40
CA GLU A 47 -18.64 2.05 -2.99
C GLU A 47 -19.88 1.29 -2.51
N LEU A 48 -20.91 1.16 -3.36
CA LEU A 48 -22.11 0.38 -3.01
C LEU A 48 -21.81 -1.12 -2.88
N VAL A 49 -20.91 -1.67 -3.70
CA VAL A 49 -20.43 -3.05 -3.57
C VAL A 49 -19.68 -3.22 -2.25
N PHE A 50 -18.77 -2.31 -1.91
CA PHE A 50 -18.04 -2.36 -0.64
C PHE A 50 -18.97 -2.25 0.57
N ASP A 51 -19.97 -1.36 0.51
CA ASP A 51 -20.98 -1.21 1.55
C ASP A 51 -21.88 -2.42 1.72
N TYR A 52 -22.20 -3.09 0.59
CA TYR A 52 -23.02 -4.30 0.57
C TYR A 52 -22.32 -5.42 1.34
N PHE A 53 -21.05 -5.66 1.03
CA PHE A 53 -20.23 -6.66 1.73
C PHE A 53 -19.70 -6.20 3.10
N ALA A 54 -20.04 -4.99 3.53
CA ALA A 54 -19.62 -4.39 4.80
C ALA A 54 -18.09 -4.40 4.99
N LEU A 55 -17.34 -4.14 3.92
CA LEU A 55 -15.88 -4.12 3.95
C LEU A 55 -15.38 -2.97 4.83
N ARG A 56 -14.42 -3.29 5.72
CA ARG A 56 -13.66 -2.31 6.50
C ARG A 56 -12.79 -1.44 5.58
N PRO A 57 -12.38 -0.23 6.00
CA PRO A 57 -11.54 0.66 5.18
C PRO A 57 -10.32 -0.05 4.57
N ASP A 58 -9.60 -0.84 5.39
CA ASP A 58 -8.43 -1.59 4.92
C ASP A 58 -8.79 -2.66 3.89
N GLU A 59 -9.92 -3.37 4.08
CA GLU A 59 -10.38 -4.39 3.13
C GLU A 59 -10.75 -3.77 1.78
N ARG A 60 -11.30 -2.54 1.78
CA ARG A 60 -11.58 -1.81 0.54
C ARG A 60 -10.30 -1.49 -0.22
N VAL A 61 -9.27 -1.01 0.47
CA VAL A 61 -7.95 -0.76 -0.12
C VAL A 61 -7.40 -2.04 -0.76
N LEU A 62 -7.42 -3.16 -0.03
CA LEU A 62 -6.94 -4.45 -0.55
C LEU A 62 -7.68 -4.90 -1.81
N VAL A 63 -9.01 -4.82 -1.80
CA VAL A 63 -9.85 -5.20 -2.95
C VAL A 63 -9.58 -4.27 -4.13
N GLN A 64 -9.47 -2.96 -3.90
CA GLN A 64 -9.20 -1.97 -4.93
C GLN A 64 -7.82 -2.18 -5.56
N GLU A 65 -6.79 -2.43 -4.76
CA GLU A 65 -5.44 -2.72 -5.24
C GLU A 65 -5.40 -4.01 -6.06
N LEU A 66 -6.06 -5.07 -5.59
CA LEU A 66 -6.16 -6.33 -6.33
C LEU A 66 -6.84 -6.11 -7.69
N ALA A 67 -8.00 -5.44 -7.70
CA ALA A 67 -8.74 -5.16 -8.92
C ALA A 67 -7.96 -4.28 -9.91
N THR A 68 -7.23 -3.30 -9.40
CA THR A 68 -6.49 -2.32 -10.21
C THR A 68 -5.20 -2.92 -10.79
N TYR A 69 -4.42 -3.63 -9.98
CA TYR A 69 -3.07 -4.04 -10.35
C TYR A 69 -2.94 -5.50 -10.77
N ALA A 70 -3.69 -6.41 -10.13
CA ALA A 70 -3.69 -7.84 -10.48
C ALA A 70 -4.83 -8.21 -11.45
N GLY A 71 -5.97 -7.53 -11.35
CA GLY A 71 -7.16 -7.76 -12.18
C GLY A 71 -6.87 -7.86 -13.68
N PRO A 72 -6.12 -6.91 -14.29
CA PRO A 72 -5.79 -6.97 -15.72
C PRO A 72 -5.04 -8.23 -16.14
N SER A 73 -4.23 -8.81 -15.25
CA SER A 73 -3.45 -10.03 -15.52
C SER A 73 -4.26 -11.30 -15.23
N LEU A 74 -5.23 -11.24 -14.31
CA LEU A 74 -6.15 -12.34 -14.00
C LEU A 74 -7.25 -12.50 -15.07
N GLN A 75 -7.70 -11.39 -15.67
CA GLN A 75 -8.68 -11.38 -16.76
C GLN A 75 -8.20 -10.48 -17.90
N PRO A 76 -7.22 -10.94 -18.68
CA PRO A 76 -6.66 -10.15 -19.76
C PRO A 76 -7.69 -9.95 -20.87
N GLY A 77 -7.99 -8.69 -21.18
CA GLY A 77 -8.77 -8.32 -22.37
C GLY A 77 -8.02 -8.55 -23.68
N SER A 78 -6.70 -8.79 -23.61
CA SER A 78 -5.85 -9.23 -24.72
C SER A 78 -4.63 -9.97 -24.21
N LEU A 79 -4.02 -10.83 -25.03
CA LEU A 79 -2.79 -11.56 -24.69
C LEU A 79 -1.51 -10.70 -24.77
N SER A 80 -1.64 -9.37 -24.69
CA SER A 80 -0.46 -8.50 -24.73
C SER A 80 0.37 -8.66 -23.45
N TYR A 81 1.70 -8.60 -23.59
CA TYR A 81 2.61 -8.65 -22.43
C TYR A 81 2.30 -7.58 -21.38
N GLU A 82 1.77 -6.43 -21.82
CA GLU A 82 1.38 -5.34 -20.93
C GLU A 82 0.23 -5.72 -20.00
N MET A 83 -0.77 -6.44 -20.51
CA MET A 83 -1.93 -6.93 -19.73
C MET A 83 -1.54 -8.10 -18.83
N LEU A 84 -0.66 -8.98 -19.30
CA LEU A 84 -0.34 -10.24 -18.62
C LEU A 84 0.67 -10.11 -17.48
N VAL A 85 1.62 -9.16 -17.56
CA VAL A 85 2.79 -9.16 -16.65
C VAL A 85 3.20 -7.78 -16.14
N LYS A 86 2.96 -6.71 -16.92
CA LYS A 86 3.70 -5.45 -16.74
C LYS A 86 3.15 -4.52 -15.65
N SER A 87 1.86 -4.56 -15.33
CA SER A 87 1.23 -3.61 -14.37
C SER A 87 1.92 -3.55 -13.01
N MET A 88 2.30 -4.70 -12.46
CA MET A 88 2.92 -4.81 -11.14
C MET A 88 4.46 -4.72 -11.14
N ARG A 89 5.09 -4.81 -12.32
CA ARG A 89 6.55 -4.79 -12.50
C ARG A 89 7.10 -3.45 -12.98
N ARG A 90 6.24 -2.47 -13.24
CA ARG A 90 6.65 -1.09 -13.57
C ARG A 90 7.19 -0.37 -12.33
N PRO A 91 7.99 0.69 -12.49
CA PRO A 91 8.31 1.59 -11.40
C PRO A 91 7.03 2.18 -10.78
N PRO A 92 6.97 2.35 -9.45
CA PRO A 92 5.84 2.98 -8.79
C PRO A 92 5.72 4.46 -9.19
N ALA A 93 4.49 4.93 -9.33
CA ALA A 93 4.20 6.35 -9.45
C ALA A 93 4.40 7.05 -8.09
N ARG A 94 4.67 8.36 -8.13
CA ARG A 94 4.93 9.15 -6.92
C ARG A 94 3.80 9.09 -5.90
N ASP A 95 2.55 9.12 -6.36
CA ASP A 95 1.38 9.01 -5.50
C ASP A 95 1.27 7.64 -4.80
N GLN A 96 1.74 6.57 -5.43
CA GLN A 96 1.83 5.25 -4.79
C GLN A 96 2.87 5.25 -3.67
N ILE A 97 4.05 5.84 -3.92
CA ILE A 97 5.10 5.99 -2.91
C ILE A 97 4.59 6.81 -1.71
N ASP A 98 3.92 7.93 -1.97
CA ASP A 98 3.38 8.80 -0.92
C ASP A 98 2.30 8.07 -0.10
N ARG A 99 1.36 7.36 -0.75
CA ARG A 99 0.35 6.54 -0.06
C ARG A 99 0.97 5.42 0.76
N TYR A 100 2.00 4.74 0.23
CA TYR A 100 2.75 3.73 0.96
C TYR A 100 3.35 4.32 2.25
N CYS A 101 4.05 5.46 2.17
CA CYS A 101 4.66 6.08 3.35
C CYS A 101 3.62 6.51 4.39
N GLN A 102 2.50 7.11 3.95
CA GLN A 102 1.41 7.49 4.84
C GLN A 102 0.82 6.27 5.55
N ARG A 103 0.54 5.21 4.79
CA ARG A 103 -0.03 3.98 5.33
C ARG A 103 0.93 3.27 6.29
N LEU A 104 2.22 3.24 5.98
CA LEU A 104 3.25 2.66 6.84
C LEU A 104 3.29 3.38 8.20
N VAL A 105 3.34 4.73 8.18
CA VAL A 105 3.34 5.54 9.41
C VAL A 105 2.05 5.32 10.20
N GLN A 106 0.90 5.30 9.53
CA GLN A 106 -0.39 5.07 10.18
C GLN A 106 -0.37 3.73 10.94
N VAL A 107 -0.03 2.64 10.27
CA VAL A 107 -0.07 1.29 10.89
C VAL A 107 0.95 1.19 12.03
N LEU A 108 2.15 1.76 11.87
CA LEU A 108 3.15 1.78 12.96
C LEU A 108 2.70 2.63 14.15
N THR A 109 1.97 3.72 13.89
CA THR A 109 1.38 4.57 14.93
C THR A 109 0.30 3.81 15.70
N GLU A 110 -0.59 3.10 15.00
CA GLU A 110 -1.60 2.24 15.62
C GLU A 110 -0.96 1.15 16.49
N TRP A 111 0.12 0.52 16.02
CA TRP A 111 0.90 -0.45 16.79
C TRP A 111 1.57 0.16 18.03
N ARG A 112 2.17 1.34 17.89
CA ARG A 112 2.77 2.09 19.00
C ARG A 112 1.72 2.34 20.06
N ASP A 113 0.56 2.86 19.68
CA ASP A 113 -0.52 3.23 20.59
C ASP A 113 -1.09 1.98 21.30
N ALA A 114 -1.29 0.89 20.56
CA ALA A 114 -1.76 -0.38 21.12
C ALA A 114 -0.76 -1.03 22.10
N THR A 115 0.54 -0.68 22.01
CA THR A 115 1.60 -1.24 22.87
C THR A 115 2.11 -0.25 23.93
N GLY A 116 1.48 0.92 24.05
CA GLY A 116 1.89 1.96 25.01
C GLY A 116 3.24 2.62 24.68
N GLY A 117 3.68 2.54 23.42
CA GLY A 117 4.87 3.24 22.93
C GLY A 117 4.69 4.76 22.94
N LYS A 118 5.81 5.48 22.83
CA LYS A 118 5.86 6.96 22.79
C LYS A 118 6.67 7.42 21.58
N GLY A 119 6.58 8.72 21.29
CA GLY A 119 7.28 9.38 20.19
C GLY A 119 6.45 9.42 18.92
N GLU A 120 6.70 10.42 18.08
CA GLU A 120 6.04 10.61 16.80
C GLU A 120 6.82 9.93 15.67
N LEU A 121 6.08 9.34 14.73
CA LEU A 121 6.61 8.61 13.59
C LEU A 121 6.47 9.47 12.33
N SER A 122 7.51 9.51 11.51
CA SER A 122 7.47 10.08 10.16
C SER A 122 8.20 9.18 9.19
N ALA A 123 7.78 9.15 7.94
CA ALA A 123 8.41 8.36 6.90
C ALA A 123 8.75 9.22 5.69
N VAL A 124 9.91 8.97 5.11
CA VAL A 124 10.42 9.68 3.93
C VAL A 124 10.89 8.65 2.94
N ALA A 125 10.33 8.72 1.73
CA ALA A 125 10.80 7.90 0.63
C ALA A 125 11.98 8.56 -0.09
N TRP A 126 12.84 7.71 -0.62
CA TRP A 126 13.84 8.09 -1.60
C TRP A 126 13.88 7.01 -2.68
N THR A 127 14.26 7.40 -3.89
CA THR A 127 14.41 6.47 -5.02
C THR A 127 15.67 6.83 -5.78
N ALA A 128 16.32 5.83 -6.35
CA ALA A 128 17.46 6.03 -7.24
C ALA A 128 17.01 6.07 -8.70
N ARG A 129 17.75 6.79 -9.55
CA ARG A 129 17.59 6.69 -11.02
C ARG A 129 18.48 5.59 -11.58
N SER A 130 19.67 5.46 -11.02
CA SER A 130 20.75 4.58 -11.50
C SER A 130 20.57 3.11 -11.16
N VAL A 131 19.79 2.80 -10.12
CA VAL A 131 19.52 1.42 -9.66
C VAL A 131 18.03 1.23 -9.43
N PRO A 132 17.46 0.03 -9.68
CA PRO A 132 16.04 -0.25 -9.48
C PRO A 132 15.70 -0.48 -8.00
N LEU A 133 16.21 0.40 -7.13
CA LEU A 133 16.02 0.37 -5.69
C LEU A 133 15.46 1.71 -5.21
N GLY A 134 14.62 1.62 -4.20
CA GLY A 134 14.25 2.75 -3.37
C GLY A 134 14.24 2.33 -1.93
N GLY A 135 13.83 3.24 -1.07
CA GLY A 135 13.66 2.93 0.33
C GLY A 135 12.88 3.97 1.06
N VAL A 136 12.53 3.61 2.29
CA VAL A 136 11.79 4.45 3.20
C VAL A 136 12.56 4.51 4.51
N ILE A 137 12.80 5.73 4.97
CA ILE A 137 13.38 5.98 6.27
C ILE A 137 12.24 6.40 7.19
N VAL A 138 11.96 5.57 8.18
CA VAL A 138 11.05 5.89 9.28
C VAL A 138 11.89 6.47 10.41
N THR A 139 11.51 7.64 10.90
CA THR A 139 12.16 8.32 12.02
C THR A 139 11.20 8.38 13.20
N ILE A 140 11.71 8.06 14.39
CA ILE A 140 11.01 8.15 15.67
C ILE A 140 11.55 9.39 16.39
N SER A 141 10.67 10.30 16.82
CA SER A 141 11.09 11.54 17.48
C SER A 141 10.33 11.76 18.78
N GLU A 142 10.97 12.34 19.81
CA GLU A 142 10.33 12.61 21.10
C GLU A 142 9.41 13.84 21.11
N SER A 143 9.45 14.66 20.04
CA SER A 143 8.72 15.93 19.91
C SER A 143 8.14 16.08 18.50
N LYS A 144 7.10 16.92 18.35
CA LYS A 144 6.42 17.23 17.08
C LYS A 144 7.39 17.33 15.89
N PRO A 145 7.01 16.87 14.70
CA PRO A 145 7.96 16.58 13.64
C PRO A 145 8.68 17.87 13.28
N ARG A 146 10.00 17.87 13.41
CA ARG A 146 10.84 18.92 12.82
C ARG A 146 10.56 18.83 11.31
N LYS A 147 9.87 19.83 10.75
CA LYS A 147 9.51 20.04 9.33
C LYS A 147 9.66 18.78 8.47
N ALA A 148 8.54 18.14 8.10
CA ALA A 148 8.49 16.91 7.31
C ALA A 148 9.68 16.80 6.34
N MET A 149 10.58 15.84 6.61
CA MET A 149 11.73 15.62 5.74
C MET A 149 11.21 15.38 4.32
N VAL A 150 11.75 16.12 3.37
CA VAL A 150 11.28 16.09 1.97
C VAL A 150 11.73 14.78 1.34
N SER A 151 10.80 14.07 0.69
CA SER A 151 11.10 12.88 -0.10
C SER A 151 12.19 13.18 -1.13
N ARG A 152 13.25 12.37 -1.15
CA ARG A 152 14.37 12.50 -2.10
C ARG A 152 14.17 11.52 -3.24
N LEU A 153 13.10 11.75 -3.99
CA LEU A 153 12.79 10.92 -5.15
C LEU A 153 13.78 11.24 -6.27
N GLU A 154 14.27 10.18 -6.91
CA GLU A 154 15.21 10.25 -8.02
C GLU A 154 16.52 10.95 -7.61
N ASP A 155 17.04 10.68 -6.42
CA ASP A 155 18.30 11.23 -5.91
C ASP A 155 19.36 10.13 -5.73
N ASP A 156 20.27 10.04 -6.69
CA ASP A 156 21.35 9.05 -6.70
C ASP A 156 22.38 9.23 -5.57
N ARG A 157 22.39 10.39 -4.89
CA ARG A 157 23.32 10.66 -3.77
C ARG A 157 23.06 9.74 -2.57
N VAL A 158 21.86 9.19 -2.46
CA VAL A 158 21.44 8.32 -1.36
C VAL A 158 21.88 6.86 -1.59
N VAL A 159 22.21 6.48 -2.82
CA VAL A 159 22.51 5.09 -3.22
C VAL A 159 23.74 4.53 -2.48
N ALA A 160 24.81 5.32 -2.35
CA ALA A 160 26.05 4.88 -1.70
C ALA A 160 25.89 4.68 -0.17
N GLU A 161 25.15 5.58 0.50
CA GLU A 161 24.84 5.48 1.93
C GLU A 161 23.97 4.23 2.20
N LEU A 162 23.11 3.89 1.24
CA LEU A 162 22.18 2.81 1.41
C LEU A 162 22.75 1.44 1.05
N LEU A 163 23.52 1.36 -0.04
CA LEU A 163 24.29 0.15 -0.36
C LEU A 163 25.29 -0.17 0.75
N SER A 164 25.86 0.83 1.44
CA SER A 164 26.70 0.56 2.61
C SER A 164 25.89 0.11 3.84
N THR A 165 24.70 0.67 4.06
CA THR A 165 23.75 0.20 5.10
C THR A 165 23.23 -1.21 4.83
N VAL A 166 23.06 -1.59 3.56
CA VAL A 166 22.62 -2.93 3.14
C VAL A 166 23.78 -3.92 3.13
N ALA A 167 24.96 -3.51 2.68
CA ALA A 167 26.17 -4.35 2.69
C ALA A 167 26.62 -4.72 4.12
N THR A 168 26.26 -3.91 5.11
CA THR A 168 26.45 -4.27 6.53
C THR A 168 25.38 -5.22 7.07
N ALA A 169 24.25 -5.35 6.39
CA ALA A 169 23.12 -6.19 6.78
C ALA A 169 23.02 -7.51 5.98
N ILE A 170 23.63 -7.60 4.79
CA ILE A 170 23.59 -8.77 3.91
C ILE A 170 25.02 -9.25 3.63
N ASP A 171 25.34 -10.47 4.04
CA ASP A 171 26.59 -11.18 3.72
C ASP A 171 26.63 -11.71 2.26
N GLY A 172 26.05 -10.98 1.29
CA GLY A 172 25.69 -11.53 -0.04
C GLY A 172 25.60 -10.53 -1.20
N SER A 173 25.49 -11.08 -2.42
CA SER A 173 25.58 -10.37 -3.73
C SER A 173 24.38 -9.43 -4.02
N PRO A 174 24.58 -8.31 -4.74
CA PRO A 174 23.51 -7.41 -5.20
C PRO A 174 22.37 -8.09 -5.99
N GLU A 175 22.64 -9.21 -6.65
CA GLU A 175 21.64 -9.97 -7.41
C GLU A 175 20.65 -10.70 -6.49
N GLN A 176 21.06 -11.05 -5.27
CA GLN A 176 20.21 -11.63 -4.24
C GLN A 176 19.27 -10.59 -3.59
N MET A 177 19.56 -9.28 -3.70
CA MET A 177 18.63 -8.22 -3.27
C MET A 177 17.36 -8.15 -4.11
N LEU A 178 17.35 -8.72 -5.31
CA LEU A 178 16.14 -8.81 -6.15
C LEU A 178 15.23 -9.98 -5.74
N THR A 179 15.72 -10.90 -4.91
CA THR A 179 14.98 -12.05 -4.38
C THR A 179 14.61 -11.91 -2.91
N VAL A 180 15.34 -11.10 -2.13
CA VAL A 180 14.96 -10.68 -0.78
C VAL A 180 13.98 -9.51 -0.87
N PRO A 181 12.74 -9.65 -0.36
CA PRO A 181 11.68 -8.68 -0.63
C PRO A 181 12.01 -7.29 -0.08
N ASP A 182 12.53 -7.21 1.15
CA ASP A 182 12.85 -5.96 1.83
C ASP A 182 14.04 -6.15 2.77
N VAL A 183 14.92 -5.14 2.89
CA VAL A 183 15.97 -5.10 3.91
C VAL A 183 15.58 -4.08 4.95
N ILE A 184 15.45 -4.49 6.21
CA ILE A 184 15.09 -3.62 7.32
C ILE A 184 16.33 -3.46 8.22
N VAL A 185 16.77 -2.22 8.39
CA VAL A 185 17.86 -1.87 9.29
C VAL A 185 17.35 -0.90 10.34
N VAL A 186 17.47 -1.30 11.61
CA VAL A 186 17.11 -0.46 12.76
C VAL A 186 18.39 0.07 13.39
N LYS A 187 18.58 1.40 13.37
CA LYS A 187 19.70 2.07 14.01
C LYS A 187 19.20 3.30 14.77
N ASP A 188 19.40 3.28 16.09
CA ASP A 188 18.99 4.35 17.01
C ASP A 188 17.49 4.70 16.87
N ASP A 189 17.19 5.92 16.43
CA ASP A 189 15.85 6.47 16.22
C ASP A 189 15.35 6.33 14.77
N ARG A 190 16.10 5.60 13.93
CA ARG A 190 15.82 5.45 12.49
C ARG A 190 15.68 4.00 12.09
N ILE A 191 14.69 3.76 11.25
CA ILE A 191 14.42 2.46 10.63
C ILE A 191 14.46 2.67 9.13
N THR A 192 15.41 2.02 8.47
CA THR A 192 15.57 2.08 7.01
C THR A 192 15.01 0.81 6.41
N ILE A 193 14.05 0.96 5.51
CA ILE A 193 13.45 -0.12 4.73
C ILE A 193 13.93 0.05 3.28
N VAL A 194 14.63 -0.92 2.74
CA VAL A 194 15.12 -0.93 1.37
C VAL A 194 14.26 -1.86 0.54
N LYS A 195 13.78 -1.38 -0.61
CA LYS A 195 12.79 -2.08 -1.43
C LYS A 195 13.15 -2.04 -2.91
N PRO A 196 12.84 -3.09 -3.69
CA PRO A 196 12.86 -3.00 -5.13
C PRO A 196 11.91 -1.91 -5.63
N LEU A 197 12.33 -1.15 -6.64
CA LEU A 197 11.56 -0.05 -7.21
C LEU A 197 10.55 -0.55 -8.25
N VAL A 198 9.65 -1.45 -7.82
CA VAL A 198 8.54 -1.96 -8.64
C VAL A 198 7.21 -1.89 -7.88
N THR A 199 6.14 -1.50 -8.58
CA THR A 199 4.84 -1.09 -8.02
C THR A 199 4.33 -2.01 -6.90
N ARG A 200 4.41 -3.33 -7.05
CA ARG A 200 3.89 -4.28 -6.04
C ARG A 200 4.44 -4.09 -4.64
N PHE A 201 5.67 -3.57 -4.49
CA PHE A 201 6.30 -3.31 -3.20
C PHE A 201 5.95 -1.94 -2.63
N TRP A 202 5.25 -1.09 -3.38
CA TRP A 202 4.89 0.28 -2.97
C TRP A 202 3.37 0.48 -2.90
N LEU A 203 2.64 -0.63 -2.77
CA LEU A 203 1.21 -0.65 -2.52
C LEU A 203 0.91 -0.50 -1.02
N GLU A 204 -0.26 0.01 -0.67
CA GLU A 204 -0.71 0.18 0.72
C GLU A 204 -0.75 -1.16 1.46
N ARG A 205 -1.13 -2.25 0.79
CA ARG A 205 -1.01 -3.61 1.35
C ARG A 205 0.42 -3.95 1.77
N ALA A 206 1.41 -3.60 0.94
CA ALA A 206 2.81 -3.84 1.27
C ALA A 206 3.23 -3.02 2.51
N ALA A 207 2.74 -1.78 2.63
CA ALA A 207 2.99 -0.96 3.83
C ALA A 207 2.44 -1.61 5.11
N ILE A 208 1.24 -2.21 5.05
CA ILE A 208 0.65 -2.94 6.18
C ILE A 208 1.50 -4.17 6.55
N GLU A 209 1.92 -4.95 5.55
CA GLU A 209 2.76 -6.13 5.75
C GLU A 209 4.10 -5.76 6.39
N ASP A 210 4.76 -4.71 5.90
CA ASP A 210 6.07 -4.31 6.39
C ASP A 210 6.00 -3.68 7.78
N ALA A 211 4.97 -2.88 8.06
CA ALA A 211 4.72 -2.40 9.41
C ALA A 211 4.52 -3.56 10.39
N SER A 212 3.78 -4.59 9.97
CA SER A 212 3.51 -5.78 10.80
C SER A 212 4.77 -6.61 11.06
N LYS A 213 5.61 -6.83 10.03
CA LYS A 213 6.92 -7.49 10.17
C LYS A 213 7.80 -6.71 11.15
N LEU A 214 7.91 -5.39 10.94
CA LEU A 214 8.73 -4.51 11.78
C LEU A 214 8.27 -4.51 13.25
N ALA A 215 6.96 -4.42 13.49
CA ALA A 215 6.41 -4.50 14.84
C ALA A 215 6.73 -5.85 15.52
N ALA A 216 6.65 -6.95 14.77
CA ALA A 216 6.99 -8.28 15.27
C ALA A 216 8.49 -8.41 15.61
N GLU A 217 9.38 -7.91 14.77
CA GLU A 217 10.83 -7.90 14.99
C GLU A 217 11.22 -7.08 16.21
N ILE A 218 10.69 -5.85 16.34
CA ILE A 218 10.93 -4.98 17.51
C ILE A 218 10.47 -5.68 18.79
N LYS A 219 9.32 -6.36 18.75
CA LYS A 219 8.80 -7.12 19.89
C LYS A 219 9.70 -8.31 20.24
N ALA A 220 10.23 -9.02 19.25
CA ALA A 220 11.17 -10.13 19.46
C ALA A 220 12.48 -9.65 20.11
N ILE A 221 13.06 -8.55 19.62
CA ILE A 221 14.29 -7.94 20.18
C ILE A 221 14.07 -7.47 21.63
N ARG A 222 12.90 -6.90 21.94
CA ARG A 222 12.58 -6.50 23.33
C ARG A 222 12.49 -7.69 24.28
N ARG A 223 11.99 -8.84 23.81
CA ARG A 223 11.92 -10.06 24.62
C ARG A 223 13.29 -10.64 24.93
N THR A 224 14.22 -10.62 23.98
CA THR A 224 15.58 -11.13 24.21
C THR A 224 16.43 -10.22 25.09
N LYS A 225 16.19 -8.89 25.06
CA LYS A 225 16.89 -7.92 25.93
C LYS A 225 16.36 -7.83 27.37
N ARG A 226 15.21 -8.43 27.68
CA ARG A 226 14.70 -8.57 29.06
C ARG A 226 14.88 -10.04 29.51
N PRO A 227 16.05 -10.44 30.06
CA PRO A 227 16.08 -11.62 30.89
C PRO A 227 15.29 -11.32 32.17
N LEU A 228 14.67 -12.37 32.73
CA LEU A 228 13.91 -12.35 33.98
C LEU A 228 14.67 -11.67 35.13
#